data_AF-A0A7Z0T921-F1
#
_entry.id   AF-A0A7Z0T921-F1
#
_cell.length_a   1.000
_cell.length_b   1.000
_cell.length_c   1.000
_cell.angle_alpha   90.00
_cell.angle_beta   90.00
_cell.angle_gamma   90.00
#
_symmetry.space_group_name_H-M   'P 1'
#
loop_
_entity.id
_entity.type
_entity.pdbx_description
1 polymer ?
#
loop_
_entity_poly.entity_id
_entity_poly.type
_entity_poly.pdbx_seq_one_letter_code
_entity_poly.pdbx_strand_id
1 'polypeptide(L)'
;YGFKVIAGKEGTGTTTGTVEETKVSKDETVTFKAGNNLNINQNGKEFTYSLNKDITGLDKITLGSDGQDGKPGVSIDGTKGTVGINGVDGSKADITTKAGKPGVNGADGETITRIEYSDKDGNPHTVATLEDGLKFAGDNG
;
A
#
# COMPACT_ATOMS: atom_id res chain seq x y z
N TYR A 1 -35.40 29.19 -11.05
CA TYR A 1 -35.41 27.73 -10.84
C TYR A 1 -34.20 27.37 -9.99
N GLY A 2 -34.35 26.43 -9.06
CA GLY A 2 -33.28 25.91 -8.22
C GLY A 2 -33.35 24.38 -8.19
N PHE A 3 -32.28 23.74 -7.74
CA PHE A 3 -32.20 22.28 -7.61
C PHE A 3 -31.74 21.91 -6.21
N LYS A 4 -31.76 20.63 -5.87
CA LYS A 4 -31.28 20.14 -4.58
C LYS A 4 -30.07 19.24 -4.80
N VAL A 5 -29.16 19.24 -3.84
CA VAL A 5 -27.96 18.40 -3.84
C VAL A 5 -27.86 17.63 -2.52
N ILE A 6 -27.37 16.40 -2.59
CA ILE A 6 -27.05 15.54 -1.44
C ILE A 6 -25.91 14.62 -1.84
N ALA A 7 -25.00 14.30 -0.90
CA ALA A 7 -23.94 13.32 -1.15
C ALA A 7 -24.51 11.89 -1.04
N GLY A 8 -24.18 11.03 -2.00
CA GLY A 8 -24.52 9.60 -1.99
C GLY A 8 -23.26 8.74 -2.03
N LYS A 9 -23.41 7.45 -1.70
CA LYS A 9 -22.35 6.43 -1.86
C LYS A 9 -22.91 5.18 -2.52
N GLU A 10 -22.06 4.49 -3.29
CA GLU A 10 -22.30 3.17 -3.87
C GLU A 10 -21.05 2.31 -3.69
N GLY A 11 -21.20 0.98 -3.69
CA GLY A 11 -20.09 0.04 -3.50
C GLY A 11 -19.31 0.29 -2.21
N THR A 12 -17.97 0.39 -2.33
CA THR A 12 -17.07 0.68 -1.21
C THR A 12 -16.93 2.17 -0.89
N GLY A 13 -17.71 3.04 -1.54
CA GLY A 13 -17.67 4.48 -1.30
C GLY A 13 -18.13 4.87 0.12
N THR A 14 -17.69 6.04 0.58
CA THR A 14 -18.07 6.60 1.87
C THR A 14 -18.56 8.03 1.72
N THR A 15 -19.54 8.41 2.53
CA THR A 15 -19.90 9.82 2.76
C THR A 15 -19.49 10.20 4.17
N THR A 16 -18.92 11.38 4.34
CA THR A 16 -18.45 11.90 5.64
C THR A 16 -19.00 13.30 5.88
N GLY A 17 -19.04 13.75 7.13
CA GLY A 17 -19.63 15.04 7.50
C GLY A 17 -21.16 14.98 7.58
N THR A 18 -21.81 16.14 7.58
CA THR A 18 -23.28 16.25 7.56
C THR A 18 -23.80 15.96 6.16
N VAL A 19 -24.57 14.88 6.00
CA VAL A 19 -25.19 14.49 4.74
C VAL A 19 -26.68 14.78 4.81
N GLU A 20 -27.08 15.92 4.26
CA GLU A 20 -28.46 16.35 4.18
C GLU A 20 -28.75 16.99 2.83
N GLU A 21 -30.03 17.06 2.50
CA GLU A 21 -30.48 17.67 1.26
C GLU A 21 -30.37 19.20 1.35
N THR A 22 -29.54 19.79 0.49
CA THR A 22 -29.33 21.24 0.44
C THR A 22 -29.95 21.81 -0.83
N LYS A 23 -30.78 22.84 -0.69
CA LYS A 23 -31.37 23.56 -1.82
C LYS A 23 -30.37 24.56 -2.38
N VAL A 24 -30.11 24.48 -3.68
CA VAL A 24 -29.32 25.44 -4.45
C VAL A 24 -30.27 26.36 -5.21
N SER A 25 -30.21 27.65 -4.88
CA SER A 25 -31.01 28.72 -5.46
C SER A 25 -30.37 29.29 -6.73
N LYS A 26 -31.07 30.23 -7.38
CA LYS A 26 -30.52 30.96 -8.53
C LYS A 26 -29.27 31.72 -8.09
N ASP A 27 -28.24 31.71 -8.94
CA ASP A 27 -26.98 32.43 -8.76
C ASP A 27 -26.10 31.92 -7.60
N GLU A 28 -26.48 30.81 -6.95
CA GLU A 28 -25.62 30.10 -6.01
C GLU A 28 -24.59 29.22 -6.72
N THR A 29 -23.43 29.04 -6.09
CA THR A 29 -22.33 28.23 -6.62
C THR A 29 -22.30 26.86 -5.95
N VAL A 30 -22.24 25.81 -6.76
CA VAL A 30 -21.88 24.47 -6.30
C VAL A 30 -20.40 24.25 -6.58
N THR A 31 -19.63 23.94 -5.54
CA THR A 31 -18.18 23.71 -5.65
C THR A 31 -17.88 22.22 -5.55
N PHE A 32 -17.21 21.68 -6.57
CA PHE A 32 -16.64 20.34 -6.54
C PHE A 32 -15.18 20.42 -6.08
N LYS A 33 -14.88 19.87 -4.91
CA LYS A 33 -13.52 19.86 -4.35
C LYS A 33 -12.89 18.50 -4.59
N ALA A 34 -11.69 18.47 -5.16
CA ALA A 34 -10.85 17.29 -5.14
C ALA A 34 -10.15 17.18 -3.78
N GLY A 35 -10.22 16.00 -3.15
CA GLY A 35 -9.46 15.70 -1.94
C GLY A 35 -8.03 15.25 -2.25
N ASN A 36 -7.36 14.68 -1.25
CA ASN A 36 -6.01 14.13 -1.43
C ASN A 36 -5.99 13.08 -2.55
N ASN A 37 -4.93 13.11 -3.36
CA ASN A 37 -4.68 12.18 -4.47
C ASN A 37 -5.70 12.22 -5.62
N LEU A 38 -6.67 13.14 -5.58
CA LEU A 38 -7.61 13.40 -6.66
C LEU A 38 -7.29 14.73 -7.34
N ASN A 39 -7.55 14.79 -8.63
CA ASN A 39 -7.50 16.00 -9.43
C ASN A 39 -8.84 16.22 -10.14
N ILE A 40 -9.29 17.47 -10.17
CA ILE A 40 -10.44 17.91 -10.95
C ILE A 40 -10.00 19.05 -11.87
N ASN A 41 -10.05 18.82 -13.18
CA ASN A 41 -9.79 19.85 -14.17
C ASN A 41 -11.12 20.39 -14.70
N GLN A 42 -11.36 21.70 -14.56
CA GLN A 42 -12.55 22.36 -15.08
C GLN A 42 -12.20 23.15 -16.35
N ASN A 43 -12.87 22.85 -17.45
CA ASN A 43 -12.84 23.62 -18.69
C ASN A 43 -14.26 24.09 -19.04
N GLY A 44 -14.64 25.27 -18.55
CA GLY A 44 -16.00 25.78 -18.68
C GLY A 44 -17.02 24.89 -17.98
N LYS A 45 -17.79 24.13 -18.76
CA LYS A 45 -18.84 23.19 -18.27
C LYS A 45 -18.38 21.73 -18.20
N GLU A 46 -17.16 21.45 -18.64
CA GLU A 46 -16.57 20.11 -18.63
C GLU A 46 -15.70 19.94 -17.39
N PHE A 47 -15.89 18.83 -16.69
CA PHE A 47 -15.12 18.47 -15.50
C PHE A 47 -14.51 17.08 -15.72
N THR A 48 -13.19 17.02 -15.70
CA THR A 48 -12.45 15.76 -15.81
C THR A 48 -11.86 15.39 -14.46
N TYR A 49 -12.22 14.21 -13.97
CA TYR A 49 -11.66 13.64 -12.74
C TYR A 49 -10.53 12.68 -13.09
N SER A 50 -9.44 12.77 -12.33
CA SER A 50 -8.31 11.85 -12.45
C SER A 50 -7.67 11.61 -11.08
N LEU A 51 -6.87 10.56 -10.99
CA LEU A 51 -5.89 10.45 -9.90
C LEU A 51 -4.73 11.42 -10.16
N ASN A 52 -4.05 11.83 -9.10
CA ASN A 52 -2.77 12.51 -9.23
C ASN A 52 -1.74 11.55 -9.86
N LYS A 53 -0.78 12.10 -10.62
CA LYS A 53 0.32 11.32 -11.20
C LYS A 53 1.12 10.62 -10.11
N ASP A 54 1.38 11.34 -9.02
CA ASP A 54 2.03 10.83 -7.82
C ASP A 54 1.00 10.74 -6.69
N ILE A 55 0.81 9.54 -6.16
CA ILE A 55 -0.10 9.26 -5.04
C ILE A 55 0.75 9.16 -3.77
N THR A 56 0.45 9.99 -2.77
CA THR A 56 1.23 10.07 -1.53
C THR A 56 0.33 10.12 -0.30
N GLY A 57 0.90 9.82 0.88
CA GLY A 57 0.16 9.87 2.14
C GLY A 57 -0.92 8.78 2.29
N LEU A 58 -0.77 7.66 1.57
CA LEU A 58 -1.59 6.47 1.80
C LEU A 58 -0.90 5.57 2.82
N ASP A 59 -1.66 5.07 3.80
CA ASP A 59 -1.16 4.09 4.78
C ASP A 59 -1.05 2.70 4.17
N LYS A 60 -2.03 2.29 3.37
CA LYS A 60 -2.11 0.93 2.82
C LYS A 60 -2.71 0.90 1.41
N ILE A 61 -2.14 0.05 0.56
CA ILE A 61 -2.68 -0.31 -0.75
C ILE A 61 -2.89 -1.83 -0.78
N THR A 62 -4.02 -2.29 -1.28
CA THR A 62 -4.35 -3.72 -1.42
C THR A 62 -4.79 -4.03 -2.84
N LEU A 63 -4.24 -5.08 -3.44
CA LEU A 63 -4.44 -5.45 -4.84
C LEU A 63 -4.82 -6.93 -4.98
N GLY A 64 -5.67 -7.22 -5.96
CA GLY A 64 -6.15 -8.57 -6.28
C GLY A 64 -7.43 -8.95 -5.52
N SER A 65 -8.06 -10.04 -5.96
CA SER A 65 -9.06 -10.73 -5.15
C SER A 65 -8.42 -11.27 -3.87
N ASP A 66 -9.26 -11.68 -2.93
CA ASP A 66 -8.79 -12.37 -1.75
C ASP A 66 -7.95 -13.60 -2.15
N GLY A 67 -6.73 -13.70 -1.65
CA GLY A 67 -5.95 -14.93 -1.55
C GLY A 67 -6.57 -15.88 -0.53
N GLN A 68 -5.78 -16.81 0.00
CA GLN A 68 -6.27 -17.70 1.06
C GLN A 68 -6.79 -16.87 2.27
N ASP A 69 -7.93 -17.29 2.84
CA ASP A 69 -8.60 -16.69 4.01
C ASP A 69 -9.24 -15.30 3.83
N GLY A 70 -9.60 -14.87 2.62
CA GLY A 70 -10.32 -13.59 2.48
C GLY A 70 -9.40 -12.36 2.59
N LYS A 71 -8.08 -12.55 2.44
CA LYS A 71 -7.06 -11.49 2.55
C LYS A 71 -6.61 -11.03 1.17
N PRO A 72 -6.29 -9.74 0.95
CA PRO A 72 -5.80 -9.27 -0.35
C PRO A 72 -4.58 -10.06 -0.84
N GLY A 73 -4.57 -10.41 -2.14
CA GLY A 73 -3.44 -11.14 -2.74
C GLY A 73 -2.11 -10.41 -2.61
N VAL A 74 -2.09 -9.09 -2.76
CA VAL A 74 -0.91 -8.24 -2.49
C VAL A 74 -1.30 -7.06 -1.63
N SER A 75 -0.44 -6.68 -0.68
CA SER A 75 -0.59 -5.45 0.07
C SER A 75 0.73 -4.70 0.25
N ILE A 76 0.67 -3.38 0.24
CA ILE A 76 1.77 -2.49 0.59
C ILE A 76 1.30 -1.71 1.82
N ASP A 77 2.03 -1.83 2.92
CA ASP A 77 1.74 -1.12 4.18
C ASP A 77 2.88 -0.14 4.45
N GLY A 78 2.62 1.13 4.17
CA GLY A 78 3.58 2.23 4.35
C GLY A 78 3.83 2.55 5.82
N THR A 79 2.90 2.20 6.72
CA THR A 79 3.06 2.42 8.17
C THR A 79 4.06 1.44 8.78
N LYS A 80 4.21 0.26 8.17
CA LYS A 80 5.14 -0.78 8.61
C LYS A 80 6.37 -0.93 7.71
N GLY A 81 6.37 -0.35 6.52
CA GLY A 81 7.42 -0.54 5.53
C GLY A 81 7.48 -1.98 5.02
N THR A 82 6.31 -2.59 4.78
CA THR A 82 6.19 -4.01 4.40
C THR A 82 5.43 -4.23 3.11
N VAL A 83 5.81 -5.26 2.36
CA VAL A 83 5.06 -5.80 1.23
C VAL A 83 4.56 -7.19 1.58
N GLY A 84 3.25 -7.37 1.65
CA GLY A 84 2.61 -8.65 1.91
C GLY A 84 2.15 -9.33 0.62
N ILE A 85 2.39 -10.63 0.50
CA ILE A 85 1.97 -11.48 -0.62
C ILE A 85 1.21 -12.68 -0.03
N ASN A 86 -0.03 -12.87 -0.48
CA ASN A 86 -0.90 -13.98 -0.12
C ASN A 86 -1.28 -14.75 -1.38
N GLY A 87 -0.59 -15.85 -1.64
CA GLY A 87 -0.87 -16.76 -2.73
C GLY A 87 -2.20 -17.49 -2.53
N VAL A 88 -2.88 -17.78 -3.64
CA VAL A 88 -4.11 -18.60 -3.64
C VAL A 88 -3.86 -20.05 -3.24
N ASP A 89 -2.60 -20.49 -3.35
CA ASP A 89 -2.09 -21.80 -2.92
C ASP A 89 -1.79 -21.87 -1.41
N GLY A 90 -2.00 -20.77 -0.67
CA GLY A 90 -1.68 -20.66 0.76
C GLY A 90 -0.24 -20.25 1.05
N SER A 91 0.57 -20.03 0.01
CA SER A 91 1.89 -19.42 0.18
C SER A 91 1.76 -18.00 0.71
N LYS A 92 2.58 -17.63 1.69
CA LYS A 92 2.53 -16.33 2.37
C LYS A 92 3.94 -15.79 2.53
N ALA A 93 4.11 -14.49 2.26
CA ALA A 93 5.32 -13.77 2.59
C ALA A 93 5.02 -12.32 2.98
N ASP A 94 5.50 -11.89 4.15
CA ASP A 94 5.58 -10.46 4.50
C ASP A 94 7.04 -10.02 4.41
N ILE A 95 7.37 -9.20 3.41
CA ILE A 95 8.72 -8.76 3.09
C ILE A 95 8.98 -7.39 3.74
N THR A 96 10.12 -7.26 4.40
CA THR A 96 10.62 -6.03 5.02
C THR A 96 12.14 -5.95 4.91
N THR A 97 12.74 -4.88 5.44
CA THR A 97 14.19 -4.77 5.62
C THR A 97 14.54 -4.60 7.09
N LYS A 98 15.72 -5.08 7.48
CA LYS A 98 16.25 -4.90 8.83
C LYS A 98 17.76 -4.80 8.82
N ALA A 99 18.34 -4.31 9.91
CA ALA A 99 19.75 -4.49 10.18
C ALA A 99 20.03 -5.98 10.46
N GLY A 100 21.01 -6.54 9.76
CA GLY A 100 21.48 -7.89 9.98
C GLY A 100 22.98 -7.95 10.26
N LYS A 101 23.46 -9.14 10.67
CA LYS A 101 24.90 -9.50 10.76
C LYS A 101 25.73 -9.00 9.57
N PRO A 102 27.01 -8.66 9.73
CA PRO A 102 27.83 -8.28 8.60
C PRO A 102 28.03 -9.45 7.62
N GLY A 103 28.51 -9.14 6.42
CA GLY A 103 29.05 -10.15 5.49
C GLY A 103 30.39 -10.72 5.99
N VAL A 104 30.97 -11.64 5.22
CA VAL A 104 32.21 -12.37 5.58
C VAL A 104 33.42 -11.47 5.85
N ASN A 105 33.45 -10.28 5.26
CA ASN A 105 34.55 -9.31 5.40
C ASN A 105 34.22 -8.16 6.37
N GLY A 106 33.00 -8.11 6.92
CA GLY A 106 32.62 -7.03 7.84
C GLY A 106 33.14 -7.31 9.25
N ALA A 107 33.41 -6.23 9.99
CA ALA A 107 33.93 -6.33 11.35
C ALA A 107 32.83 -6.71 12.35
N ASP A 108 33.24 -7.27 13.49
CA ASP A 108 32.34 -7.56 14.60
C ASP A 108 31.65 -6.27 15.10
N GLY A 109 30.33 -6.28 15.12
CA GLY A 109 29.50 -5.12 15.51
C GLY A 109 28.98 -4.28 14.34
N GLU A 110 29.45 -4.53 13.11
CA GLU A 110 28.87 -3.90 11.91
C GLU A 110 27.56 -4.58 11.48
N THR A 111 26.75 -3.85 10.73
CA THR A 111 25.49 -4.37 10.18
C THR A 111 25.32 -4.00 8.73
N ILE A 112 24.71 -4.88 7.96
CA ILE A 112 24.24 -4.60 6.60
C ILE A 112 22.70 -4.64 6.57
N THR A 113 22.11 -3.93 5.61
CA THR A 113 20.67 -4.04 5.34
C THR A 113 20.36 -5.42 4.76
N ARG A 114 19.48 -6.18 5.41
CA ARG A 114 18.97 -7.45 4.89
C ARG A 114 17.50 -7.34 4.51
N ILE A 115 17.12 -7.98 3.41
CA ILE A 115 15.72 -8.28 3.12
C ILE A 115 15.34 -9.47 4.00
N GLU A 116 14.29 -9.28 4.79
CA GLU A 116 13.66 -10.33 5.59
C GLU A 116 12.28 -10.62 5.02
N TYR A 117 11.88 -11.88 5.01
CA TYR A 117 10.49 -12.26 4.79
C TYR A 117 10.02 -13.20 5.89
N SER A 118 8.78 -13.03 6.33
CA SER A 118 8.12 -14.00 7.22
C SER A 118 7.37 -15.02 6.38
N ASP A 119 7.61 -16.32 6.60
CA ASP A 119 6.94 -17.39 5.85
C ASP A 119 5.49 -17.63 6.28
N LYS A 120 4.88 -18.69 5.77
CA LYS A 120 3.50 -19.05 6.10
C LYS A 120 3.26 -19.41 7.58
N ASP A 121 4.29 -19.64 8.36
CA ASP A 121 4.18 -19.94 9.78
C ASP A 121 4.60 -18.74 10.64
N GLY A 122 4.93 -17.59 10.00
CA GLY A 122 5.41 -16.39 10.66
C GLY A 122 6.88 -16.47 11.04
N ASN A 123 7.62 -17.47 10.54
CA ASN A 123 9.04 -17.57 10.83
C ASN A 123 9.82 -16.61 9.92
N PRO A 124 10.71 -15.78 10.49
CA PRO A 124 11.53 -14.87 9.72
C PRO A 124 12.67 -15.60 9.02
N HIS A 125 12.89 -15.26 7.76
CA HIS A 125 14.02 -15.70 6.93
C HIS A 125 14.69 -14.50 6.30
N THR A 126 16.02 -14.53 6.16
CA THR A 126 16.76 -13.49 5.46
C THR A 126 17.18 -13.96 4.07
N VAL A 127 17.02 -13.11 3.06
CA VAL A 127 17.55 -13.37 1.72
C VAL A 127 19.07 -13.27 1.74
N ALA A 128 19.75 -14.29 1.20
CA ALA A 128 21.22 -14.30 1.12
C ALA A 128 21.75 -13.27 0.12
N THR A 129 22.88 -12.66 0.44
CA THR A 129 23.61 -11.74 -0.45
C THR A 129 24.96 -12.30 -0.85
N LEU A 130 25.62 -11.69 -1.84
CA LEU A 130 27.01 -12.04 -2.20
C LEU A 130 28.01 -11.77 -1.06
N GLU A 131 27.63 -10.95 -0.07
CA GLU A 131 28.48 -10.65 1.08
C GLU A 131 28.47 -11.77 2.13
N ASP A 132 27.48 -12.65 2.14
CA ASP A 132 27.38 -13.75 3.12
C ASP A 132 28.41 -14.88 2.86
N GLY A 133 28.97 -14.93 1.64
CA GLY A 133 29.90 -15.95 1.20
C GLY A 133 29.30 -17.37 1.18
N LEU A 134 30.13 -18.36 0.85
CA LEU A 134 29.79 -19.78 0.96
C LEU A 134 30.69 -20.43 2.02
N LYS A 135 30.10 -21.16 2.96
CA LYS A 135 30.85 -21.97 3.93
C LYS A 135 30.84 -23.42 3.48
N PHE A 136 32.01 -23.98 3.21
CA PHE A 136 32.19 -25.40 2.94
C PHE A 136 32.83 -26.06 4.16
N ALA A 137 32.25 -27.16 4.64
CA ALA A 137 32.96 -28.09 5.51
C ALA A 137 33.65 -29.12 4.61
N GLY A 138 34.97 -29.21 4.65
CA GLY A 138 35.71 -30.26 3.95
C GLY A 138 35.57 -31.58 4.70
N ASP A 139 35.38 -32.68 3.96
CA ASP A 139 35.59 -34.03 4.50
C ASP A 139 37.11 -34.23 4.62
N ASN A 140 37.62 -34.28 5.86
CA ASN A 140 39.02 -34.61 6.12
C ASN A 140 39.09 -36.14 6.15
N GLY A 141 39.17 -36.74 4.96
CA GLY A 141 39.26 -38.19 4.76
C GLY A 141 40.47 -38.85 5.43
#